data_AF-A0A8H3ZYW8-F1
#
_entry.id   AF-A0A8H3ZYW8-F1
#
_cell.length_a   1.000
_cell.length_b   1.000
_cell.length_c   1.000
_cell.angle_alpha   90.00
_cell.angle_beta   90.00
_cell.angle_gamma   90.00
#
_symmetry.space_group_name_H-M   'P 1'
#
loop_
_entity.id
_entity.type
_entity.pdbx_description
1 polymer ?
#
loop_
_entity_poly.entity_id
_entity_poly.type
_entity_poly.pdbx_seq_one_letter_code
_entity_poly.pdbx_strand_id
1 'polypeptide(L)'
;MFARPRPKKSALPPPPKKRKAESAVEEVNFDFDARQDYLTGFHKRKLQRVKFAQEQAAKKAREEKIEMRKQVKQERQKEVEEHVKAVNALLQEAQAADSDNDQEISDFEEWDGIEDQGKEQAAQTDIVDYEDEYIDEDRYTTVKVEAIAVTRDGLEKLNQDSDEEADDEDKDKTENAAADKPATKKKTFKDRPKKPKFRYESKLERQVGDRKLKAKKKAKFKK
;
A
#
# COMPACT_ATOMS: atom_id res chain seq x y z
N MET A 1 -30.91 19.89 52.32
CA MET A 1 -30.04 18.80 51.83
C MET A 1 -28.66 19.37 51.51
N PHE A 2 -27.64 19.09 52.31
CA PHE A 2 -26.30 19.66 52.12
C PHE A 2 -25.55 18.90 51.00
N ALA A 3 -25.09 19.62 49.99
CA ALA A 3 -24.29 19.05 48.91
C ALA A 3 -22.97 18.50 49.48
N ARG A 4 -22.68 17.22 49.24
CA ARG A 4 -21.44 16.58 49.69
C ARG A 4 -20.24 17.29 49.03
N PRO A 5 -19.19 17.66 49.79
CA PRO A 5 -18.04 18.35 49.23
C PRO A 5 -17.31 17.44 48.23
N ARG A 6 -16.96 17.99 47.06
CA ARG A 6 -16.18 17.25 46.06
C ARG A 6 -14.82 16.86 46.63
N PRO A 7 -14.35 15.61 46.47
CA PRO A 7 -13.05 15.18 46.95
C PRO A 7 -11.93 15.96 46.24
N LYS A 8 -11.04 16.58 47.01
CA LYS A 8 -9.94 17.45 46.52
C LYS A 8 -8.74 16.66 45.96
N LYS A 9 -8.84 15.34 45.82
CA LYS A 9 -7.78 14.46 45.29
C LYS A 9 -8.35 13.66 44.12
N SER A 10 -7.72 13.76 42.95
CA SER A 10 -8.09 12.95 41.79
C SER A 10 -7.89 11.47 42.11
N ALA A 11 -8.87 10.62 41.80
CA ALA A 11 -8.75 9.17 41.92
C ALA A 11 -7.72 8.55 40.97
N LEU A 12 -7.16 9.35 40.06
CA LEU A 12 -6.09 8.94 39.16
C LEU A 12 -4.74 9.04 39.89
N PRO A 13 -3.86 8.03 39.72
CA PRO A 13 -2.52 8.08 40.27
C PRO A 13 -1.79 9.33 39.74
N PRO A 14 -0.99 10.01 40.58
CA PRO A 14 -0.22 11.15 40.13
C PRO A 14 0.70 10.70 38.99
N PRO A 15 0.87 11.51 37.93
CA PRO A 15 1.74 11.15 36.82
C PRO A 15 3.13 10.83 37.36
N PRO A 16 3.78 9.75 36.90
CA PRO A 16 5.06 9.33 37.44
C PRO A 16 6.04 10.50 37.33
N LYS A 17 6.65 10.87 38.45
CA LYS A 17 7.72 11.86 38.50
C LYS A 17 8.76 11.44 37.46
N LYS A 18 8.99 12.29 36.47
CA LYS A 18 10.03 12.10 35.46
C LYS A 18 11.35 11.90 36.21
N ARG A 19 11.77 10.64 36.39
CA ARG A 19 13.10 10.32 36.90
C ARG A 19 14.09 10.96 35.93
N LYS A 20 15.17 11.52 36.45
CA LYS A 20 16.29 11.95 35.61
C LYS A 20 16.67 10.71 34.80
N ALA A 21 16.55 10.79 33.48
CA ALA A 21 17.05 9.73 32.63
C ALA A 21 18.57 9.71 32.87
N GLU A 22 19.04 8.68 33.56
CA GLU A 22 20.46 8.37 33.58
C GLU A 22 20.86 8.23 32.11
N SER A 23 21.73 9.12 31.65
CA SER A 23 22.23 9.05 30.29
C SER A 23 22.85 7.68 30.11
N ALA A 24 22.37 6.91 29.13
CA ALA A 24 22.83 5.53 28.88
C ALA A 24 24.34 5.43 28.54
N VAL A 25 25.02 6.57 28.43
CA VAL A 25 26.45 6.66 28.17
C VAL A 25 27.10 7.28 29.40
N GLU A 26 27.99 6.52 30.03
CA GLU A 26 28.70 6.90 31.27
C GLU A 26 29.75 7.99 31.02
N GLU A 27 30.36 8.02 29.83
CA GLU A 27 31.41 8.99 29.46
C GLU A 27 31.26 9.46 28.01
N VAL A 28 31.32 10.78 27.80
CA VAL A 28 31.27 11.38 26.45
C VAL A 28 32.67 11.85 26.08
N ASN A 29 33.36 11.07 25.25
CA ASN A 29 34.64 11.49 24.68
C ASN A 29 34.45 12.50 23.56
N PHE A 30 35.24 13.58 23.59
CA PHE A 30 35.20 14.64 22.58
C PHE A 30 36.30 14.42 21.54
N ASP A 31 35.89 14.02 20.35
CA ASP A 31 36.78 13.86 19.20
C ASP A 31 36.81 15.15 18.35
N PHE A 32 38.00 15.73 18.21
CA PHE A 32 38.21 16.96 17.45
C PHE A 32 38.02 16.74 15.95
N ASP A 33 38.34 15.56 15.43
CA ASP A 33 38.20 15.25 14.00
C ASP A 33 36.72 15.09 13.63
N ALA A 34 35.97 14.33 14.44
CA ALA A 34 34.52 14.23 14.31
C ALA A 34 33.83 15.60 14.41
N ARG A 35 34.36 16.51 15.24
CA ARG A 35 33.86 17.88 15.34
C ARG A 35 34.14 18.67 14.05
N GLN A 36 35.33 18.56 13.49
CA GLN A 36 35.69 19.25 12.25
C GLN A 36 34.85 18.74 11.06
N ASP A 37 34.66 17.43 10.97
CA ASP A 37 33.76 16.79 9.99
C ASP A 37 32.31 17.19 10.18
N TYR A 38 31.87 17.34 11.44
CA TYR A 38 30.55 17.87 11.74
C TYR A 38 30.45 19.32 11.22
N LEU A 39 31.37 20.21 11.60
CA LEU A 39 31.29 21.62 11.23
C LEU A 39 31.42 21.87 9.73
N THR A 40 32.17 21.06 8.99
CA THR A 40 32.39 21.27 7.54
C THR A 40 31.46 20.41 6.67
N GLY A 41 31.04 19.25 7.17
CA GLY A 41 30.28 18.24 6.43
C GLY A 41 28.76 18.42 6.41
N PHE A 42 28.23 19.64 6.46
CA PHE A 42 26.78 19.88 6.51
C PHE A 42 25.99 19.17 5.40
N HIS A 43 26.51 19.18 4.17
CA HIS A 43 25.87 18.49 3.05
C HIS A 43 25.87 16.97 3.25
N LYS A 44 27.00 16.39 3.67
CA LYS A 44 27.12 14.96 4.01
C LYS A 44 26.10 14.58 5.08
N ARG A 45 25.96 15.38 6.13
CA ARG A 45 25.01 15.12 7.22
C ARG A 45 23.55 15.26 6.78
N LYS A 46 23.26 16.24 5.90
CA LYS A 46 21.92 16.38 5.32
C LYS A 46 21.56 15.14 4.50
N LEU A 47 22.47 14.65 3.67
CA LEU A 47 22.28 13.41 2.92
C LEU A 47 22.13 12.20 3.84
N GLN A 48 22.97 12.08 4.89
CA GLN A 48 22.86 11.01 5.87
C GLN A 48 21.50 11.01 6.58
N ARG A 49 20.97 12.18 6.99
CA ARG A 49 19.63 12.28 7.58
C ARG A 49 18.54 11.83 6.62
N VAL A 50 18.64 12.22 5.35
CA VAL A 50 17.67 11.80 4.33
C VAL A 50 17.75 10.28 4.13
N LYS A 51 18.95 9.72 3.99
CA LYS A 51 19.17 8.27 3.88
C LYS A 51 18.65 7.52 5.10
N PHE A 52 18.97 7.98 6.31
CA PHE A 52 18.48 7.38 7.54
C PHE A 52 16.95 7.42 7.64
N ALA A 53 16.31 8.53 7.25
CA ALA A 53 14.85 8.60 7.21
C ALA A 53 14.26 7.60 6.18
N GLN A 54 14.89 7.44 5.02
CA GLN A 54 14.50 6.44 4.02
C GLN A 54 14.69 5.01 4.54
N GLU A 55 15.81 4.71 5.19
CA GLU A 55 16.09 3.40 5.79
C GLU A 55 15.10 3.06 6.90
N GLN A 56 14.77 4.02 7.77
CA GLN A 56 13.76 3.82 8.82
C GLN A 56 12.37 3.59 8.23
N ALA A 57 11.99 4.34 7.18
CA ALA A 57 10.73 4.11 6.49
C ALA A 57 10.69 2.73 5.83
N ALA A 58 11.78 2.29 5.20
CA ALA A 58 11.89 0.97 4.59
C ALA A 58 11.83 -0.16 5.64
N LYS A 59 12.48 0.01 6.80
CA LYS A 59 12.39 -0.94 7.91
C LYS A 59 10.96 -1.09 8.42
N LYS A 60 10.28 0.03 8.67
CA LYS A 60 8.87 0.03 9.10
C LYS A 60 7.94 -0.62 8.07
N ALA A 61 8.08 -0.27 6.79
CA ALA A 61 7.28 -0.87 5.73
C ALA A 61 7.50 -2.39 5.62
N ARG A 62 8.71 -2.87 5.87
CA ARG A 62 9.02 -4.30 5.91
C ARG A 62 8.37 -4.99 7.12
N GLU A 63 8.45 -4.37 8.29
CA GLU A 63 7.83 -4.85 9.52
C GLU A 63 6.30 -4.93 9.36
N GLU A 64 5.67 -3.86 8.87
CA GLU A 64 4.24 -3.80 8.56
C GLU A 64 3.84 -4.90 7.57
N LYS A 65 4.61 -5.14 6.51
CA LYS A 65 4.33 -6.22 5.54
C LYS A 65 4.40 -7.61 6.17
N ILE A 66 5.33 -7.82 7.10
CA ILE A 66 5.46 -9.09 7.83
C ILE A 66 4.27 -9.26 8.80
N GLU A 67 3.90 -8.22 9.52
CA GLU A 67 2.75 -8.23 10.44
C GLU A 67 1.44 -8.50 9.68
N MET A 68 1.22 -7.82 8.56
CA MET A 68 0.04 -8.06 7.71
C MET A 68 -0.02 -9.51 7.22
N ARG A 69 1.11 -10.08 6.77
CA ARG A 69 1.17 -11.50 6.38
C ARG A 69 0.88 -12.43 7.55
N LYS A 70 1.34 -12.09 8.75
CA LYS A 70 1.07 -12.86 9.96
C LYS A 70 -0.41 -12.80 10.32
N GLN A 71 -1.03 -11.61 10.23
CA GLN A 71 -2.47 -11.43 10.47
C GLN A 71 -3.30 -12.26 9.49
N VAL A 72 -3.05 -12.17 8.19
CA VAL A 72 -3.76 -12.96 7.18
C VAL A 72 -3.62 -14.47 7.43
N LYS A 73 -2.43 -14.94 7.82
CA LYS A 73 -2.23 -16.36 8.19
C LYS A 73 -3.05 -16.75 9.42
N GLN A 74 -3.07 -15.90 10.44
CA GLN A 74 -3.84 -16.15 11.67
C GLN A 74 -5.35 -16.10 11.41
N GLU A 75 -5.82 -15.20 10.57
CA GLU A 75 -7.22 -15.11 10.15
C GLU A 75 -7.64 -16.39 9.43
N ARG A 76 -6.88 -16.82 8.42
CA ARG A 76 -7.14 -18.10 7.72
C ARG A 76 -7.14 -19.30 8.65
N GLN A 77 -6.20 -19.36 9.61
CA GLN A 77 -6.17 -20.44 10.60
C GLN A 77 -7.43 -20.45 11.46
N LYS A 78 -7.87 -19.28 11.94
CA LYS A 78 -9.11 -19.14 12.70
C LYS A 78 -10.33 -19.53 11.89
N GLU A 79 -10.43 -19.08 10.64
CA GLU A 79 -11.53 -19.44 9.73
C GLU A 79 -11.62 -20.96 9.54
N VAL A 80 -10.48 -21.63 9.35
CA VAL A 80 -10.43 -23.09 9.23
C VAL A 80 -10.82 -23.77 10.55
N GLU A 81 -10.31 -23.29 11.69
CA GLU A 81 -10.69 -23.82 13.01
C GLU A 81 -12.19 -23.64 13.31
N GLU A 82 -12.76 -22.49 12.98
CA GLU A 82 -14.18 -22.19 13.12
C GLU A 82 -15.02 -23.07 12.20
N HIS A 83 -14.58 -23.28 10.95
CA HIS A 83 -15.26 -24.16 10.00
C HIS A 83 -15.23 -25.61 10.48
N VAL A 84 -14.08 -26.13 10.93
CA VAL A 84 -13.97 -27.50 11.48
C VAL A 84 -14.86 -27.65 12.71
N LYS A 85 -14.89 -26.65 13.61
CA LYS A 85 -15.80 -26.67 14.76
C LYS A 85 -17.27 -26.68 14.33
N ALA A 86 -17.64 -25.90 13.31
CA ALA A 86 -19.00 -25.87 12.79
C ALA A 86 -19.40 -27.21 12.16
N VAL A 87 -18.53 -27.82 11.35
CA VAL A 87 -18.77 -29.15 10.76
C VAL A 87 -18.86 -30.22 11.84
N ASN A 88 -17.95 -30.23 12.82
CA ASN A 88 -18.02 -31.18 13.93
C ASN A 88 -19.28 -31.01 14.77
N ALA A 89 -19.76 -29.77 14.98
CA ALA A 89 -21.02 -29.52 15.67
C ALA A 89 -22.23 -30.06 14.89
N LEU A 90 -22.27 -29.82 13.56
CA LEU A 90 -23.31 -30.38 12.69
C LEU A 90 -23.28 -31.92 12.66
N LEU A 91 -22.09 -32.52 12.62
CA LEU A 91 -21.95 -33.98 12.64
C LEU A 91 -22.37 -34.57 13.99
N GLN A 92 -22.06 -33.90 15.10
CA GLN A 92 -22.55 -34.29 16.43
C GLN A 92 -24.07 -34.15 16.54
N GLU A 93 -24.66 -33.08 16.00
CA GLU A 93 -26.11 -32.89 15.94
C GLU A 93 -26.79 -33.97 15.07
N ALA A 94 -26.21 -34.29 13.91
CA ALA A 94 -26.68 -35.37 13.05
C ALA A 94 -26.57 -36.74 13.74
N GLN A 95 -25.43 -37.07 14.35
CA GLN A 95 -25.30 -38.32 15.13
C GLN A 95 -26.28 -38.39 16.31
N ALA A 96 -26.56 -37.27 16.98
CA ALA A 96 -27.55 -37.22 18.04
C ALA A 96 -28.98 -37.42 17.51
N ALA A 97 -29.26 -37.01 16.27
CA ALA A 97 -30.56 -37.23 15.61
C ALA A 97 -30.68 -38.62 14.96
N ASP A 98 -29.58 -39.21 14.50
CA ASP A 98 -29.51 -40.51 13.80
C ASP A 98 -29.46 -41.72 14.76
N SER A 99 -29.12 -41.49 16.04
CA SER A 99 -29.20 -42.50 17.10
C SER A 99 -30.62 -43.05 17.36
N ASP A 100 -31.65 -42.60 16.64
CA ASP A 100 -33.04 -43.07 16.72
C ASP A 100 -33.54 -43.72 15.41
N ASN A 101 -32.72 -43.85 14.36
CA ASN A 101 -33.15 -44.47 13.09
C ASN A 101 -32.01 -45.24 12.37
N ASP A 102 -31.81 -46.48 12.78
CA ASP A 102 -30.86 -47.44 12.18
C ASP A 102 -31.39 -47.93 10.82
N GLN A 103 -31.06 -47.20 9.74
CA GLN A 103 -31.31 -47.64 8.36
C GLN A 103 -30.05 -47.46 7.51
N GLU A 104 -29.42 -48.61 7.22
CA GLU A 104 -28.27 -48.79 6.34
C GLU A 104 -28.51 -48.14 4.96
N ILE A 105 -27.80 -47.05 4.66
CA ILE A 105 -27.71 -46.49 3.30
C ILE A 105 -26.38 -46.95 2.70
N SER A 106 -26.47 -48.09 2.02
CA SER A 106 -25.47 -48.66 1.12
C SER A 106 -25.74 -48.16 -0.31
N ASP A 107 -25.38 -46.92 -0.62
CA ASP A 107 -25.17 -46.47 -1.99
C ASP A 107 -24.36 -45.17 -1.98
N PHE A 108 -23.04 -45.30 -1.88
CA PHE A 108 -22.10 -44.21 -2.11
C PHE A 108 -21.52 -44.41 -3.51
N GLU A 109 -22.12 -43.74 -4.48
CA GLU A 109 -21.67 -43.70 -5.87
C GLU A 109 -20.28 -43.03 -5.91
N GLU A 110 -19.26 -43.83 -6.17
CA GLU A 110 -17.84 -43.45 -6.18
C GLU A 110 -17.60 -42.42 -7.30
N TRP A 111 -17.28 -41.17 -6.90
CA TRP A 111 -16.98 -40.07 -7.82
C TRP A 111 -15.74 -40.42 -8.65
N ASP A 112 -15.96 -40.82 -9.91
CA ASP A 112 -14.90 -41.00 -10.90
C ASP A 112 -14.38 -39.62 -11.35
N GLY A 113 -13.07 -39.40 -11.26
CA GLY A 113 -12.46 -38.07 -11.33
C GLY A 113 -12.76 -37.32 -12.63
N ILE A 114 -12.65 -35.98 -12.59
CA ILE A 114 -12.84 -35.10 -13.76
C ILE A 114 -11.94 -35.60 -14.91
N GLU A 115 -12.55 -36.16 -15.96
CA GLU A 115 -11.85 -36.56 -17.17
C GLU A 115 -11.18 -35.33 -17.81
N ASP A 116 -9.90 -35.48 -18.17
CA ASP A 116 -9.02 -34.48 -18.79
C ASP A 116 -9.40 -34.20 -20.26
N GLN A 117 -10.69 -33.95 -20.55
CA GLN A 117 -11.19 -33.58 -21.89
C GLN A 117 -11.09 -32.07 -22.16
N GLY A 118 -10.61 -31.27 -21.19
CA GLY A 118 -10.59 -29.80 -21.27
C GLY A 118 -9.32 -29.19 -21.88
N LYS A 119 -8.23 -29.95 -22.08
CA LYS A 119 -6.96 -29.39 -22.61
C LYS A 119 -7.02 -29.01 -24.09
N GLU A 120 -7.85 -29.68 -24.89
CA GLU A 120 -7.96 -29.38 -26.32
C GLU A 120 -8.88 -28.16 -26.58
N GLN A 121 -9.84 -27.89 -25.68
CA GLN A 121 -10.75 -26.74 -25.79
C GLN A 121 -10.14 -25.44 -25.23
N ALA A 122 -9.20 -25.53 -24.30
CA ALA A 122 -8.47 -24.37 -23.77
C ALA A 122 -7.43 -23.80 -24.76
N ALA A 123 -7.05 -24.54 -25.81
CA ALA A 123 -6.14 -24.08 -26.85
C ALA A 123 -6.83 -23.32 -27.99
N GLN A 124 -8.17 -23.32 -28.04
CA GLN A 124 -8.99 -22.66 -29.07
C GLN A 124 -9.76 -21.44 -28.54
N THR A 125 -9.36 -20.87 -27.40
CA THR A 125 -9.77 -19.49 -27.12
C THR A 125 -8.85 -18.60 -27.92
N ASP A 126 -9.35 -18.07 -29.05
CA ASP A 126 -8.66 -17.05 -29.83
C ASP A 126 -8.10 -15.99 -28.88
N ILE A 127 -6.78 -15.84 -28.88
CA ILE A 127 -6.07 -14.92 -28.01
C ILE A 127 -6.30 -13.51 -28.58
N VAL A 128 -7.47 -12.95 -28.26
CA VAL A 128 -7.89 -11.63 -28.73
C VAL A 128 -7.43 -10.57 -27.75
N ASP A 129 -6.68 -9.58 -28.24
CA ASP A 129 -6.33 -8.38 -27.48
C ASP A 129 -7.63 -7.59 -27.21
N TYR A 130 -7.97 -7.36 -25.93
CA TYR A 130 -9.17 -6.62 -25.54
C TYR A 130 -8.82 -5.32 -24.79
N GLU A 131 -9.64 -4.29 -25.03
CA GLU A 131 -9.51 -2.98 -24.40
C GLU A 131 -10.62 -2.81 -23.35
N ASP A 132 -10.24 -2.69 -22.08
CA ASP A 132 -11.18 -2.43 -20.99
C ASP A 132 -11.20 -0.94 -20.63
N GLU A 133 -12.39 -0.35 -20.70
CA GLU A 133 -12.63 1.02 -20.28
C GLU A 133 -12.95 1.07 -18.78
N TYR A 134 -12.03 1.62 -17.98
CA TYR A 134 -12.27 1.85 -16.56
C TYR A 134 -12.67 3.31 -16.31
N ILE A 135 -13.88 3.50 -15.79
CA ILE A 135 -14.43 4.82 -15.46
C ILE A 135 -14.37 5.00 -13.95
N ASP A 136 -13.35 5.71 -13.47
CA ASP A 136 -13.37 6.28 -12.12
C ASP A 136 -13.98 7.69 -12.18
N GLU A 137 -14.70 8.10 -11.13
CA GLU A 137 -15.53 9.33 -11.04
C GLU A 137 -14.83 10.63 -11.49
N ASP A 138 -13.49 10.67 -11.56
CA ASP A 138 -12.69 11.82 -11.97
C ASP A 138 -11.60 11.50 -13.04
N ARG A 139 -11.46 10.24 -13.52
CA ARG A 139 -10.42 9.86 -14.51
C ARG A 139 -10.88 8.73 -15.43
N TYR A 140 -10.86 9.01 -16.74
CA TYR A 140 -11.01 8.00 -17.78
C TYR A 140 -9.63 7.48 -18.16
N THR A 141 -9.37 6.20 -17.90
CA THR A 141 -8.15 5.52 -18.33
C THR A 141 -8.50 4.21 -19.00
N THR A 142 -8.03 4.00 -20.23
CA THR A 142 -8.18 2.76 -20.99
C THR A 142 -6.98 1.86 -20.73
N VAL A 143 -7.22 0.61 -20.32
CA VAL A 143 -6.17 -0.40 -20.16
C VAL A 143 -6.26 -1.37 -21.32
N LYS A 144 -5.16 -1.53 -22.07
CA LYS A 144 -5.04 -2.50 -23.15
C LYS A 144 -4.32 -3.74 -22.65
N VAL A 145 -4.94 -4.91 -22.80
CA VAL A 145 -4.33 -6.20 -22.45
C VAL A 145 -3.87 -6.85 -23.74
N GLU A 146 -2.56 -6.81 -23.98
CA GLU A 146 -1.91 -7.44 -25.13
C GLU A 146 -1.38 -8.82 -24.75
N ALA A 147 -1.55 -9.81 -25.63
CA ALA A 147 -1.00 -11.14 -25.41
C ALA A 147 0.49 -11.24 -25.78
N ILE A 148 1.28 -11.73 -24.83
CA ILE A 148 2.75 -11.83 -24.94
C ILE A 148 3.19 -13.25 -24.57
N ALA A 149 4.02 -13.88 -25.40
CA ALA A 149 4.74 -15.10 -25.05
C ALA A 149 6.01 -14.77 -24.26
N VAL A 150 6.25 -15.55 -23.21
CA VAL A 150 7.48 -15.45 -22.41
C VAL A 150 8.43 -16.53 -22.87
N THR A 151 9.43 -16.16 -23.67
CA THR A 151 10.50 -17.04 -24.13
C THR A 151 11.78 -16.78 -23.35
N ARG A 152 12.79 -17.64 -23.51
CA ARG A 152 14.08 -17.53 -22.80
C ARG A 152 14.81 -16.22 -23.10
N ASP A 153 14.55 -15.63 -24.27
CA ASP A 153 15.19 -14.40 -24.75
C ASP A 153 14.36 -13.14 -24.46
N GLY A 154 13.11 -13.26 -23.96
CA GLY A 154 12.32 -12.11 -23.54
C GLY A 154 10.80 -12.29 -23.60
N LEU A 155 10.10 -11.16 -23.58
CA LEU A 155 8.66 -11.05 -23.79
C LEU A 155 8.42 -10.68 -25.26
N GLU A 156 7.86 -11.61 -26.05
CA GLU A 156 7.56 -11.44 -27.48
C GLU A 156 6.04 -11.35 -27.71
N LYS A 157 5.60 -10.35 -28.48
CA LYS A 157 4.17 -10.15 -28.79
C LYS A 157 3.73 -11.16 -29.84
N LEU A 158 2.65 -11.90 -29.55
CA LEU A 158 2.26 -13.06 -30.36
C LEU A 158 1.55 -12.69 -31.68
N ASN A 159 1.03 -11.47 -31.80
CA ASN A 159 0.14 -11.05 -32.89
C ASN A 159 0.80 -10.11 -33.92
N GLN A 160 2.13 -10.14 -34.08
CA GLN A 160 2.84 -9.20 -34.99
C GLN A 160 3.03 -9.71 -36.42
N ASP A 161 2.37 -10.81 -36.81
CA ASP A 161 2.49 -11.42 -38.14
C ASP A 161 1.11 -11.54 -38.82
N SER A 162 0.55 -10.42 -39.30
CA SER A 162 -0.60 -10.47 -40.24
C SER A 162 -0.87 -9.20 -41.07
N ASP A 163 -0.09 -8.12 -41.00
CA ASP A 163 -0.20 -7.02 -41.99
C ASP A 163 0.88 -5.95 -41.77
N GLU A 164 2.13 -6.24 -42.15
CA GLU A 164 3.08 -5.22 -42.62
C GLU A 164 4.31 -5.93 -43.22
N GLU A 165 4.22 -6.18 -44.52
CA GLU A 165 5.34 -6.57 -45.38
C GLU A 165 6.52 -5.61 -45.17
N ALA A 166 7.69 -6.22 -44.96
CA ALA A 166 8.97 -5.54 -44.84
C ALA A 166 9.40 -4.95 -46.19
N ASP A 167 9.91 -3.72 -46.16
CA ASP A 167 10.88 -3.26 -47.16
C ASP A 167 11.96 -2.44 -46.45
N ASP A 168 13.01 -3.15 -46.03
CA ASP A 168 14.32 -2.58 -45.75
C ASP A 168 15.08 -2.47 -47.08
N GLU A 169 15.36 -1.26 -47.59
CA GLU A 169 16.53 -1.06 -48.45
C GLU A 169 17.05 0.39 -48.44
N ASP A 170 18.32 0.50 -48.09
CA ASP A 170 19.18 1.69 -48.10
C ASP A 170 19.20 2.45 -49.43
N LYS A 171 19.01 3.78 -49.41
CA LYS A 171 19.65 4.70 -50.37
C LYS A 171 20.07 6.02 -49.73
N ASP A 172 21.37 6.11 -49.47
CA ASP A 172 22.13 7.35 -49.37
C ASP A 172 21.93 8.21 -50.64
N LYS A 173 21.39 9.42 -50.45
CA LYS A 173 21.61 10.58 -51.33
C LYS A 173 21.66 11.84 -50.48
N THR A 174 22.87 12.30 -50.22
CA THR A 174 23.19 13.73 -50.15
C THR A 174 22.58 14.44 -51.37
N GLU A 175 21.93 15.60 -51.21
CA GLU A 175 22.20 16.91 -51.86
C GLU A 175 21.19 18.00 -51.37
N ASN A 176 21.70 18.92 -50.55
CA ASN A 176 21.42 20.37 -50.48
C ASN A 176 20.00 21.00 -50.32
N ALA A 177 19.89 21.69 -49.17
CA ALA A 177 19.37 23.07 -48.97
C ALA A 177 17.88 23.37 -49.14
N ALA A 178 17.18 23.61 -48.01
CA ALA A 178 16.80 24.95 -47.54
C ALA A 178 15.84 24.88 -46.34
N ALA A 179 16.14 25.72 -45.32
CA ALA A 179 15.23 26.29 -44.33
C ALA A 179 14.20 25.35 -43.63
N ASP A 180 14.53 24.90 -42.41
CA ASP A 180 13.80 25.40 -41.23
C ASP A 180 14.48 24.99 -39.92
N LYS A 181 14.81 25.98 -39.09
CA LYS A 181 15.36 25.77 -37.75
C LYS A 181 14.21 25.31 -36.84
N PRO A 182 14.29 24.15 -36.16
CA PRO A 182 13.34 23.88 -35.08
C PRO A 182 13.68 24.81 -33.92
N ALA A 183 12.81 25.80 -33.70
CA ALA A 183 12.85 26.67 -32.54
C ALA A 183 13.00 25.79 -31.28
N THR A 184 14.09 26.01 -30.55
CA THR A 184 14.31 25.40 -29.24
C THR A 184 13.12 25.74 -28.36
N LYS A 185 12.23 24.76 -28.16
CA LYS A 185 11.11 24.86 -27.23
C LYS A 185 11.73 25.10 -25.84
N LYS A 186 11.75 26.37 -25.43
CA LYS A 186 12.12 26.77 -24.07
C LYS A 186 11.23 25.95 -23.13
N LYS A 187 11.84 25.08 -22.33
CA LYS A 187 11.15 24.35 -21.25
C LYS A 187 10.41 25.39 -20.42
N THR A 188 9.09 25.44 -20.54
CA THR A 188 8.27 26.27 -19.66
C THR A 188 8.43 25.69 -18.26
N PHE A 189 9.14 26.42 -17.41
CA PHE A 189 9.31 26.04 -16.02
C PHE A 189 7.90 26.01 -15.42
N LYS A 190 7.38 24.81 -15.10
CA LYS A 190 6.07 24.68 -14.46
C LYS A 190 6.09 25.54 -13.19
N ASP A 191 5.19 26.52 -13.12
CA ASP A 191 5.08 27.42 -11.98
C ASP A 191 4.84 26.60 -10.72
N ARG A 192 5.85 26.52 -9.87
CA ARG A 192 5.69 25.90 -8.55
C ARG A 192 4.68 26.75 -7.77
N PRO A 193 3.69 26.15 -7.10
CA PRO A 193 2.71 26.91 -6.34
C PRO A 193 3.43 27.80 -5.34
N LYS A 194 3.20 29.10 -5.44
CA LYS A 194 3.80 30.09 -4.52
C LYS A 194 3.35 29.73 -3.11
N LYS A 195 4.32 29.64 -2.19
CA LYS A 195 4.02 29.39 -0.78
C LYS A 195 2.98 30.43 -0.32
N PRO A 196 1.88 30.02 0.33
CA PRO A 196 0.89 30.97 0.79
C PRO A 196 1.59 31.97 1.72
N LYS A 197 1.45 33.26 1.41
CA LYS A 197 1.93 34.31 2.31
C LYS A 197 1.12 34.14 3.59
N PHE A 198 1.79 33.84 4.69
CA PHE A 198 1.16 33.87 6.01
C PHE A 198 0.61 35.30 6.17
N ARG A 199 -0.70 35.44 6.11
CA ARG A 199 -1.36 36.65 6.59
C ARG A 199 -1.88 36.30 7.97
N TYR A 200 -1.70 37.21 8.91
CA TYR A 200 -2.34 37.05 10.20
C TYR A 200 -3.85 37.01 9.93
N GLU A 201 -4.48 35.93 10.38
CA GLU A 201 -5.93 35.85 10.47
C GLU A 201 -6.42 37.12 11.17
N SER A 202 -7.47 37.72 10.62
CA SER A 202 -8.17 38.81 11.30
C SER A 202 -8.66 38.33 12.67
N LYS A 203 -8.89 39.26 13.60
CA LYS A 203 -9.32 38.93 14.96
C LYS A 203 -10.58 38.04 14.98
N LEU A 204 -11.49 38.24 14.03
CA LEU A 204 -12.72 37.46 13.87
C LEU A 204 -12.44 36.04 13.38
N GLU A 205 -11.60 35.87 12.37
CA GLU A 205 -11.21 34.55 11.85
C GLU A 205 -10.51 33.71 12.93
N ARG A 206 -9.59 34.33 13.68
CA ARG A 206 -8.92 33.69 14.82
C ARG A 206 -9.91 33.20 15.87
N GLN A 207 -10.89 34.05 16.21
CA GLN A 207 -11.91 33.69 17.20
C GLN A 207 -12.79 32.52 16.73
N VAL A 208 -13.13 32.47 15.44
CA VAL A 208 -13.86 31.34 14.83
C VAL A 208 -12.99 30.07 14.82
N GLY A 209 -11.71 30.18 14.46
CA GLY A 209 -10.75 29.08 14.51
C GLY A 209 -10.61 28.49 15.91
N ASP A 210 -10.41 29.34 16.92
CA ASP A 210 -10.33 28.94 18.33
C ASP A 210 -11.60 28.25 18.82
N ARG A 211 -12.78 28.74 18.43
CA ARG A 211 -14.07 28.09 18.75
C ARG A 211 -14.15 26.70 18.13
N LYS A 212 -13.77 26.54 16.85
CA LYS A 212 -13.74 25.24 16.15
C LYS A 212 -12.75 24.26 16.79
N LEU A 213 -11.55 24.72 17.14
CA LEU A 213 -10.54 23.90 17.81
C LEU A 213 -11.00 23.45 19.21
N LYS A 214 -11.60 24.36 19.98
CA LYS A 214 -12.18 24.03 21.29
C LYS A 214 -13.30 23.00 21.17
N ALA A 215 -14.19 23.14 20.19
CA ALA A 215 -15.25 22.16 19.92
C ALA A 215 -14.67 20.78 19.56
N LYS A 216 -13.68 20.72 18.66
CA LYS A 216 -13.00 19.47 18.29
C LYS A 216 -12.29 18.81 19.47
N LYS A 217 -11.61 19.58 20.32
CA LYS A 217 -10.95 19.06 21.54
C LYS A 217 -11.97 18.50 22.53
N LYS A 218 -13.10 19.18 22.73
CA LYS A 218 -14.19 18.69 23.58
C LYS A 218 -14.80 17.40 23.03
N ALA A 219 -15.03 17.31 21.71
CA ALA A 219 -15.56 16.11 21.08
C ALA A 219 -14.61 14.91 21.20
N LYS A 220 -13.29 15.15 21.05
CA LYS A 220 -12.26 14.10 21.21
C LYS A 220 -12.15 13.56 22.64
N PHE A 221 -12.52 14.34 23.65
CA PHE A 221 -12.44 13.95 25.06
C PHE A 221 -13.78 13.47 25.63
N LYS A 222 -14.84 13.41 24.81
CA LYS A 222 -16.19 12.96 25.19
C LYS A 222 -16.47 11.51 24.75
N LYS A 223 -15.42 10.76 24.46
CA LYS A 223 -15.40 9.32 24.20
C LYS A 223 -14.55 8.70 25.31
#